data_AF-A0A1J3FQ09-F1
#
_entry.id   AF-A0A1J3FQ09-F1
#
_cell.length_a   1.000
_cell.length_b   1.000
_cell.length_c   1.000
_cell.angle_alpha   90.00
_cell.angle_beta   90.00
_cell.angle_gamma   90.00
#
_symmetry.space_group_name_H-M   'P 1'
#
loop_
_entity.id
_entity.type
_entity.pdbx_description
1 polymer ?
#
loop_
_entity_poly.entity_id
_entity_poly.type
_entity_poly.pdbx_seq_one_letter_code
_entity_poly.pdbx_strand_id
1 'polypeptide(L)' 'PGDTTSVLKAWWQSHSKWPYPTEEDKARLVQETGLQLKQINNWFINQRKRNWHSNPSSSTVSKIKRRSNAGESSGRER' A
#
# COMPACT_ATOMS: atom_id res chain seq x y z
N PRO A 1 1.83 6.50 13.26
CA PRO A 1 2.43 5.76 12.13
C PRO A 1 1.51 5.78 10.88
N GLY A 2 1.15 6.97 10.41
CA GLY A 2 0.29 7.16 9.21
C GLY A 2 0.99 7.88 8.05
N ASP A 3 2.24 8.28 8.28
CA ASP A 3 2.90 9.34 7.52
C ASP A 3 3.57 8.78 6.25
N THR A 4 4.09 7.54 6.31
CA THR A 4 4.78 6.89 5.19
C THR A 4 3.88 6.70 3.97
N THR A 5 2.65 6.23 4.18
CA THR A 5 1.67 6.10 3.09
C THR A 5 1.17 7.44 2.56
N SER A 6 1.26 8.51 3.36
CA SER A 6 0.85 9.85 2.94
C SER A 6 1.85 10.43 1.93
N VAL A 7 3.15 10.23 2.16
CA VAL A 7 4.22 10.59 1.20
C VAL A 7 4.03 9.87 -0.13
N LEU A 8 3.78 8.55 -0.11
CA LEU A 8 3.57 7.76 -1.33
C LEU A 8 2.32 8.18 -2.09
N LYS A 9 1.23 8.50 -1.37
CA LYS A 9 0.00 9.02 -1.98
C LYS A 9 0.17 10.43 -2.55
N ALA A 10 0.97 11.28 -1.91
CA ALA A 10 1.26 12.62 -2.42
C ALA A 10 2.01 12.53 -3.75
N TRP A 11 3.08 11.72 -3.81
CA TRP A 11 3.81 11.47 -5.05
C TRP A 11 2.90 10.90 -6.14
N TRP A 12 2.06 9.92 -5.79
CA TRP A 12 1.10 9.31 -6.72
C TRP A 12 0.12 10.31 -7.32
N GLN A 13 -0.43 11.23 -6.52
CA GLN A 13 -1.38 12.23 -7.01
C GLN A 13 -0.71 13.17 -8.03
N SER A 14 0.52 13.62 -7.73
CA SER A 14 1.31 14.43 -8.65
C SER A 14 1.65 13.71 -9.96
N HIS A 15 1.88 12.39 -9.90
CA HIS A 15 2.27 11.55 -11.05
C HIS A 15 1.15 10.63 -11.55
N SER A 16 -0.10 11.01 -11.31
CA SER A 16 -1.29 10.22 -11.65
C SER A 16 -1.48 10.02 -13.16
N LYS A 17 -0.79 10.81 -14.00
CA LYS A 17 -0.75 10.67 -15.46
C LYS A 17 0.28 9.67 -15.97
N TRP A 18 1.32 9.32 -15.18
CA TRP A 18 2.40 8.38 -15.49
C TRP A 18 3.12 7.93 -14.19
N PRO A 19 2.66 6.90 -13.47
CA PRO A 19 3.05 6.61 -12.09
C PRO A 19 4.21 5.62 -12.09
N TYR A 20 5.26 6.00 -12.79
CA TYR A 20 6.50 5.26 -12.92
C TYR A 20 7.61 6.08 -12.27
N PRO A 21 7.82 5.95 -10.94
CA PRO A 21 8.86 6.69 -10.26
C PRO A 21 10.22 6.27 -10.80
N THR A 22 11.08 7.27 -11.05
CA THR A 22 12.48 7.06 -11.44
C THR A 22 13.28 6.48 -10.28
N GLU A 23 14.53 6.08 -10.51
CA GLU A 23 15.40 5.61 -9.41
C GLU A 23 15.65 6.70 -8.37
N GLU A 24 15.76 7.96 -8.79
CA GLU A 24 15.91 9.10 -7.88
C GLU A 24 14.65 9.32 -7.04
N ASP A 25 13.46 9.29 -7.67
CA ASP A 25 12.18 9.37 -6.94
C ASP A 25 12.06 8.26 -5.90
N LYS A 26 12.41 7.02 -6.28
CA LYS A 26 12.36 5.90 -5.35
C LYS A 26 13.33 6.10 -4.18
N ALA A 27 14.54 6.60 -4.44
CA ALA A 27 15.50 6.89 -3.38
C ALA A 27 14.98 7.96 -2.42
N ARG A 28 14.38 9.05 -2.93
CA ARG A 28 13.73 10.06 -2.09
C ARG A 28 12.61 9.47 -1.24
N LEU A 29 11.73 8.68 -1.85
CA LEU A 29 10.63 8.02 -1.13
C LEU A 29 11.13 7.06 -0.05
N VAL A 30 12.23 6.33 -0.29
CA VAL A 30 12.88 5.47 0.71
C VAL A 30 13.40 6.31 1.89
N GLN A 31 14.04 7.45 1.61
CA GLN A 31 14.55 8.35 2.65
C GLN A 31 13.43 8.98 3.49
N GLU A 32 12.38 9.49 2.84
CA GLU A 32 11.26 10.16 3.53
C GLU A 32 10.38 9.18 4.31
N THR A 33 10.16 7.98 3.77
CA THR A 33 9.27 7.00 4.41
C THR A 33 10.01 6.04 5.34
N GLY A 34 11.35 5.96 5.24
CA GLY A 34 12.16 4.93 5.91
C GLY A 34 11.87 3.50 5.44
N LEU A 35 11.07 3.33 4.37
CA LEU A 35 10.72 2.02 3.83
C LEU A 35 11.80 1.53 2.88
N GLN A 36 11.98 0.21 2.79
CA GLN A 36 12.89 -0.37 1.82
C GLN A 36 12.38 -0.15 0.39
N LEU A 37 13.31 -0.03 -0.54
CA LEU A 37 13.04 0.13 -1.97
C LEU A 37 12.06 -0.94 -2.50
N LYS A 38 12.18 -2.19 -2.03
CA LYS A 38 11.26 -3.28 -2.37
C LYS A 38 9.82 -3.02 -1.93
N GLN A 39 9.63 -2.43 -0.75
CA GLN A 39 8.29 -2.08 -0.24
C GLN A 39 7.68 -0.94 -1.06
N ILE A 40 8.49 0.07 -1.41
CA ILE A 40 8.08 1.15 -2.31
C ILE A 40 7.64 0.60 -3.67
N ASN A 41 8.45 -0.25 -4.30
CA ASN A 41 8.09 -0.86 -5.59
C ASN A 41 6.80 -1.68 -5.51
N ASN A 42 6.64 -2.53 -4.49
CA ASN A 42 5.42 -3.30 -4.29
C ASN A 42 4.20 -2.42 -4.10
N TRP A 43 4.35 -1.32 -3.36
CA TRP A 43 3.28 -0.34 -3.18
C TRP A 43 2.84 0.25 -4.52
N PHE A 44 3.77 0.75 -5.35
CA PHE A 44 3.45 1.33 -6.65
C PHE A 44 2.83 0.31 -7.62
N ILE A 45 3.33 -0.92 -7.65
CA ILE A 45 2.75 -2.00 -8.47
C ILE A 45 1.28 -2.23 -8.08
N ASN A 46 1.02 -2.41 -6.79
CA ASN A 46 -0.33 -2.62 -6.29
C ASN A 46 -1.23 -1.38 -6.47
N GLN A 47 -0.67 -0.17 -6.33
CA GLN A 47 -1.39 1.08 -6.49
C GLN A 47 -1.84 1.29 -7.95
N ARG A 48 -0.95 1.03 -8.93
CA ARG A 48 -1.31 1.01 -10.37
C ARG A 48 -2.41 0.00 -10.67
N LYS A 49 -2.28 -1.24 -10.19
CA LYS A 49 -3.31 -2.28 -10.41
C LYS A 49 -4.70 -1.85 -9.92
N ARG A 50 -4.79 -1.09 -8.83
CA ARG A 50 -6.06 -0.65 -8.24
C ARG A 50 -6.63 0.63 -8.84
N ASN A 51 -5.78 1.58 -9.24
CA ASN A 51 -6.22 2.95 -9.54
C ASN A 51 -5.97 3.40 -10.98
N TRP A 52 -5.08 2.74 -11.72
CA TRP A 52 -4.70 3.17 -13.07
C TRP A 52 -5.62 2.63 -14.17
N HIS A 53 -6.27 1.48 -13.93
CA HIS A 53 -7.19 0.84 -14.90
C HIS A 53 -8.61 0.70 -14.37
N SER A 54 -8.97 1.38 -13.28
CA SER A 54 -10.34 1.35 -12.77
C SER A 54 -11.24 2.17 -13.68
N ASN A 55 -11.64 1.54 -14.79
CA ASN A 55 -12.90 1.84 -15.45
C ASN A 55 -13.99 1.71 -14.37
N PRO A 56 -14.85 2.71 -14.15
CA PRO A 56 -15.86 2.68 -13.09
C PRO A 56 -16.95 1.59 -13.28
N SER A 57 -16.82 0.70 -14.27
CA SER A 57 -17.81 -0.34 -14.57
C SER A 57 -17.56 -1.71 -13.92
N SER A 58 -16.47 -1.90 -13.14
CA SER A 58 -16.25 -3.16 -12.42
C SER A 58 -16.38 -2.97 -10.91
N SER A 59 -17.57 -2.55 -10.49
CA SER A 59 -18.08 -2.74 -9.15
C SER A 59 -17.95 -4.20 -8.70
N THR A 60 -17.75 -4.38 -7.39
CA THR A 60 -17.97 -5.61 -6.60
C THR A 60 -17.06 -6.81 -6.86
N VAL A 61 -15.97 -6.94 -6.09
CA VAL A 61 -15.66 -8.21 -5.39
C VAL A 61 -14.85 -7.91 -4.11
N SER A 62 -15.54 -8.13 -2.99
CA SER A 62 -14.99 -8.70 -1.76
C SER A 62 -14.06 -7.86 -0.89
N LYS A 63 -14.74 -7.01 -0.11
CA LYS A 63 -14.43 -6.62 1.26
C LYS A 63 -14.36 -7.85 2.21
N ILE A 64 -13.45 -8.80 2.00
CA ILE A 64 -13.26 -9.93 2.93
C ILE A 64 -12.13 -9.61 3.91
N LYS A 65 -12.56 -8.95 4.99
CA LYS A 65 -12.16 -9.18 6.39
C LYS A 65 -11.15 -10.33 6.58
N ARG A 66 -9.87 -10.00 6.74
CA ARG A 66 -8.95 -10.80 7.57
C ARG A 66 -8.58 -10.01 8.82
N ARG A 67 -9.58 -9.83 9.67
CA ARG A 67 -9.40 -9.58 11.10
C ARG A 67 -9.43 -10.95 11.76
N SER A 68 -8.29 -11.42 12.23
CA SER A 68 -8.18 -12.55 13.15
C SER A 68 -7.32 -12.09 14.32
N ASN A 69 -7.99 -11.45 15.26
CA ASN A 69 -7.55 -11.32 16.64
C ASN A 69 -7.80 -12.70 17.27
N ALA A 70 -6.74 -13.42 17.63
CA ALA A 70 -6.82 -14.61 18.48
C ALA A 70 -5.68 -14.52 19.49
N GLY A 71 -5.81 -13.57 20.41
CA GLY A 71 -5.18 -13.65 21.71
C GLY A 71 -6.14 -14.35 22.67
N GLU A 72 -5.58 -15.26 23.45
CA GLU A 72 -6.00 -15.62 24.82
C GLU A 72 -7.29 -16.43 25.00
N SER A 73 -7.14 -17.70 25.40
CA SER A 73 -7.56 -18.09 26.75
C SER A 73 -6.93 -19.43 27.17
N SER A 74 -6.41 -19.41 28.40
CA SER A 74 -5.89 -20.52 29.18
C SER A 74 -6.85 -21.72 29.26
N GLY A 75 -6.29 -22.92 29.27
CA GLY A 75 -6.96 -24.16 29.67
C GLY A 75 -6.05 -24.99 30.56
N ARG A 76 -5.97 -24.62 31.84
CA ARG A 76 -5.66 -25.55 32.93
C ARG A 76 -6.87 -26.48 33.11
N GLU A 77 -6.61 -27.63 33.74
CA GLU A 77 -7.57 -28.61 34.29
C GLU A 77 -8.01 -29.77 33.37
N ARG A 78 -7.26 -30.88 33.38
CA ARG A 78 -7.48 -32.04 34.26
C ARG A 78 -6.26 -32.96 34.25
#